data_AF-A0A0H4C946-F1
#
_entry.id   AF-A0A0H4C946-F1
#
_cell.length_a   1.000
_cell.length_b   1.000
_cell.length_c   1.000
_cell.angle_alpha   90.00
_cell.angle_beta   90.00
_cell.angle_gamma   90.00
#
_symmetry.space_group_name_H-M   'P 1'
#
loop_
_entity.id
_entity.type
_entity.pdbx_description
1 polymer ?
#
loop_
_entity_poly.entity_id
_entity_poly.type
_entity_poly.pdbx_seq_one_letter_code
_entity_poly.pdbx_strand_id
1 'polypeptide(L)' 'MVASGRYHLLLTSGGRAVQHGWWGREQVARDKFRRWVGEYGGMPGSRITLVDEVAVVVLAVWPEQE' A
#
# COMPACT_ATOMS: atom_id res chain seq x y z
N MET A 1 -15.58 10.68 9.63
CA MET A 1 -14.18 10.48 10.03
C MET A 1 -13.45 9.82 8.87
N VAL A 2 -12.56 10.54 8.19
CA VAL A 2 -11.36 9.92 7.58
C VAL A 2 -10.20 10.86 7.89
N ALA A 3 -9.90 10.97 9.19
CA ALA A 3 -8.80 11.81 9.65
C ALA A 3 -7.43 11.34 9.14
N SER A 4 -7.34 10.11 8.60
CA SER A 4 -6.07 9.48 8.24
C SER A 4 -5.60 9.74 6.80
N GLY A 5 -6.49 10.01 5.82
CA GLY A 5 -6.14 10.24 4.40
C GLY A 5 -6.90 9.32 3.43
N ARG A 6 -7.04 9.72 2.15
CA ARG A 6 -7.82 9.01 1.11
C ARG A 6 -7.13 7.74 0.59
N TYR A 7 -5.81 7.75 0.54
CA TYR A 7 -5.01 6.68 -0.07
C TYR A 7 -4.39 5.84 1.03
N HIS A 8 -4.76 4.56 1.08
CA HIS A 8 -4.30 3.60 2.06
C HIS A 8 -3.28 2.66 1.45
N LEU A 9 -2.07 2.62 2.01
CA LEU A 9 -1.04 1.64 1.68
C LEU A 9 -1.01 0.59 2.78
N LEU A 10 -1.12 -0.68 2.40
CA LEU A 10 -1.10 -1.83 3.31
C LEU A 10 0.01 -2.79 2.89
N LEU A 11 0.92 -3.08 3.82
CA LEU A 11 1.91 -4.15 3.74
C LEU A 11 1.42 -5.33 4.56
N THR A 12 1.34 -6.48 3.91
CA THR A 12 1.10 -7.77 4.56
C THR A 12 2.31 -8.69 4.33
N SER A 13 2.56 -9.58 5.28
CA SER A 13 3.50 -10.69 5.13
C SER A 13 2.84 -11.97 5.62
N GLY A 14 2.80 -13.01 4.78
CA GLY A 14 2.14 -14.27 5.12
C GLY A 14 0.66 -14.11 5.47
N GLY A 15 -0.03 -13.16 4.82
CA GLY A 15 -1.45 -12.85 5.07
C GLY A 15 -1.73 -12.00 6.32
N ARG A 16 -0.70 -11.56 7.05
CA ARG A 16 -0.85 -10.70 8.24
C ARG A 16 -0.45 -9.27 7.91
N ALA A 17 -1.23 -8.29 8.37
CA ALA A 17 -0.86 -6.88 8.27
C ALA A 17 0.39 -6.60 9.12
N VAL A 18 1.44 -6.08 8.48
CA VAL A 18 2.70 -5.71 9.13
C VAL A 18 2.76 -4.20 9.31
N GLN A 19 2.39 -3.46 8.28
CA GLN A 19 2.42 -2.00 8.30
C GLN A 19 1.32 -1.44 7.41
N HIS A 20 0.82 -0.27 7.78
CA HIS A 20 -0.18 0.45 7.03
C HIS A 20 -0.02 1.96 7.23
N GLY A 21 -0.38 2.72 6.21
CA GLY A 21 -0.30 4.17 6.23
C GLY A 21 -1.35 4.80 5.34
N TRP A 22 -1.72 6.03 5.65
CA TRP A 22 -2.70 6.80 4.89
C TRP A 22 -2.12 8.14 4.46
N TRP A 23 -2.51 8.58 3.26
CA TRP A 23 -2.10 9.86 2.68
C TRP A 23 -3.26 10.58 2.04
N GLY A 24 -3.22 11.92 2.07
CA GLY A 24 -4.21 12.76 1.39
C GLY A 24 -3.95 13.01 -0.09
N ARG A 25 -2.76 12.63 -0.62
CA ARG A 25 -2.35 12.87 -2.01
C ARG A 25 -1.87 11.58 -2.66
N GLU A 26 -2.39 11.27 -3.86
CA GLU A 26 -2.08 10.03 -4.59
C GLU A 26 -0.58 9.93 -4.91
N GLN A 27 0.03 11.03 -5.38
CA GLN A 27 1.45 11.07 -5.74
C GLN A 27 2.35 10.69 -4.55
N VAL A 28 2.02 11.16 -3.34
CA VAL A 28 2.78 10.81 -2.13
C VAL A 28 2.56 9.34 -1.78
N ALA A 29 1.33 8.84 -1.89
CA ALA A 29 1.03 7.43 -1.63
C ALA A 29 1.75 6.48 -2.61
N ARG A 30 1.82 6.85 -3.90
CA ARG A 30 2.57 6.11 -4.93
C ARG A 30 4.08 6.15 -4.70
N ASP A 31 4.62 7.28 -4.26
CA ASP A 31 6.03 7.37 -3.85
C ASP A 31 6.34 6.42 -2.69
N LYS A 32 5.50 6.43 -1.65
CA LYS A 32 5.61 5.51 -0.50
C LYS A 32 5.47 4.06 -0.89
N PHE A 33 4.55 3.73 -1.81
CA PHE A 33 4.41 2.39 -2.37
C PHE A 33 5.74 1.90 -2.97
N ARG A 34 6.36 2.67 -3.87
CA ARG A 34 7.65 2.28 -4.51
C ARG A 34 8.75 2.10 -3.48
N ARG A 35 8.79 2.98 -2.48
CA ARG A 35 9.77 2.90 -1.40
C ARG A 35 9.59 1.62 -0.58
N TRP A 36 8.36 1.27 -0.21
CA TRP A 36 8.06 0.03 0.50
C TRP A 36 8.37 -1.21 -0.33
N VAL A 37 8.16 -1.17 -1.65
CA VAL A 37 8.58 -2.25 -2.54
C VAL A 37 10.09 -2.47 -2.45
N GLY A 38 10.89 -1.40 -2.46
CA GLY A 38 12.34 -1.50 -2.28
C GLY A 38 12.77 -1.96 -0.88
N GLU A 39 12.10 -1.49 0.17
CA GLU A 39 12.45 -1.78 1.57
C GLU A 39 11.98 -3.17 2.02
N TYR A 40 10.80 -3.61 1.58
CA TYR A 40 10.10 -4.80 2.08
C TYR A 40 9.82 -5.86 1.02
N GLY A 41 10.00 -5.58 -0.27
CA GLY A 41 9.73 -6.55 -1.34
C GLY A 41 10.62 -7.79 -1.28
N GLY A 42 11.81 -7.68 -0.67
CA GLY A 42 12.66 -8.85 -0.40
C GLY A 42 12.12 -9.78 0.69
N MET A 43 11.11 -9.38 1.48
CA MET A 43 10.58 -10.20 2.55
C MET A 43 9.70 -11.33 2.01
N PRO A 44 9.82 -12.56 2.56
CA PRO A 44 9.02 -13.68 2.11
C PRO A 44 7.51 -13.46 2.35
N GLY A 45 6.72 -13.73 1.31
CA GLY A 45 5.27 -13.55 1.34
C GLY A 45 4.83 -12.09 1.52
N SER A 46 5.70 -11.12 1.22
CA SER A 46 5.35 -9.71 1.25
C SER A 46 4.35 -9.38 0.14
N ARG A 47 3.31 -8.65 0.51
CA ARG A 47 2.32 -8.11 -0.41
C ARG A 47 1.98 -6.70 0.00
N ILE A 48 2.20 -5.76 -0.90
CA ILE A 48 1.97 -4.34 -0.69
C ILE A 48 0.82 -3.93 -1.59
N THR A 49 -0.21 -3.31 -1.03
CA THR A 49 -1.41 -2.88 -1.78
C THR A 49 -1.66 -1.41 -1.51
N LEU A 50 -1.84 -0.63 -2.56
CA LEU A 50 -2.25 0.77 -2.51
C LEU A 50 -3.72 0.87 -2.98
N VAL A 51 -4.57 1.39 -2.12
CA VAL A 51 -6.01 1.53 -2.34
C VAL A 51 -6.41 3.00 -2.21
N ASP A 52 -7.29 3.46 -3.09
CA ASP A 52 -8.07 4.68 -2.87
C ASP A 52 -9.36 4.28 -2.14
N GLU A 53 -9.47 4.63 -0.87
CA GLU A 53 -10.62 4.24 -0.03
C GLU A 53 -11.89 5.02 -0.38
N VAL A 54 -11.78 6.18 -1.03
CA VAL A 54 -12.94 6.98 -1.44
C VAL A 54 -13.52 6.45 -2.74
N ALA A 55 -12.66 6.13 -3.71
CA ALA A 55 -13.10 5.52 -4.96
C ALA A 55 -13.31 4.00 -4.84
N VAL A 56 -12.85 3.39 -3.75
CA VAL A 56 -12.89 1.94 -3.48
C VAL A 56 -12.21 1.15 -4.60
N VAL A 57 -11.03 1.62 -5.05
CA VAL A 57 -10.24 1.00 -6.12
C VAL A 57 -8.82 0.70 -5.68
N VAL A 58 -8.27 -0.41 -6.17
CA VAL A 58 -6.84 -0.72 -6.03
C VAL A 58 -6.07 0.06 -7.10
N LEU A 59 -5.15 0.91 -6.66
CA LEU A 59 -4.31 1.72 -7.54
C LEU A 59 -3.01 1.02 -7.93
N ALA A 60 -2.49 0.16 -7.05
CA ALA A 60 -1.30 -0.64 -7.29
C ALA A 60 -1.23 -1.83 -6.32
N VAL A 61 -0.63 -2.92 -6.77
CA VAL A 61 -0.31 -4.09 -5.94
C VAL A 61 1.09 -4.56 -6.28
N TRP A 62 1.82 -5.03 -5.27
CA TRP A 62 3.11 -5.67 -5.42
C TRP A 62 3.15 -6.97 -4.60
N PRO A 63 3.74 -8.07 -5.12
CA PRO A 63 4.14 -8.22 -6.51
C PRO A 63 2.93 -8.08 -7.44
N GLU A 64 3.18 -7.58 -8.66
CA GLU A 64 2.14 -7.50 -9.69
C GLU A 64 1.62 -8.93 -9.91
N GLN A 65 0.30 -9.11 -9.88
CA GLN A 65 -0.28 -10.41 -10.21
C GLN A 65 -0.24 -10.50 -11.73
N GLU A 66 0.53 -11.45 -12.27
CA GLU A 66 0.58 -11.76 -13.70
C GLU A 66 -0.79 -12.13 -14.26
#